data_AF-A0A8H7G2Y3-F1
#
_entry.id   AF-A0A8H7G2Y3-F1
#
_cell.length_a   1.000
_cell.length_b   1.000
_cell.length_c   1.000
_cell.angle_alpha   90.00
_cell.angle_beta   90.00
_cell.angle_gamma   90.00
#
_symmetry.space_group_name_H-M   'P 1'
#
loop_
_entity.id
_entity.type
_entity.pdbx_description
1 polymer ?
#
loop_
_entity_poly.entity_id
_entity_poly.type
_entity_poly.pdbx_seq_one_letter_code
_entity_poly.pdbx_strand_id
1 'polypeptide(L)'
;MTLNWNGQHLEDAQKERDGKQHRLNKVAAEKKDLEAAMKEKESNLTHIKGQLSQARKDADTGQRRAQKAVQERNDLRAAVTDREEKLSGVQSRLSRLENVQKDAEDQKRRLERVRGERDGLRNDLANKEDALKNANLQIAQLTRTARESTERAHADAVSFREMMRQRDEEAKALRAEVAPLRAHLESALKLLDDRTRELKGAQPFLTKTDSLSGADVIALVQALNAESFQLAAFVADSFPIAPKRTYAEMDLKAAHHRIQGDLGNKLMGFLTTMAQSDDPTILQMALQCYLAHCCTQITNAWTFDGSSDVLVKLYEQVRDTGEYTSLADHSNTDACEKRSKVSQVVGEL
;
A
#
# COMPACT_ATOMS: atom_id res chain seq x y z
N MET A 1 -136.67 41.97 -186.06
CA MET A 1 -135.64 42.83 -185.45
C MET A 1 -135.48 42.38 -184.00
N THR A 2 -134.54 41.45 -183.73
CA THR A 2 -133.18 41.68 -183.13
C THR A 2 -133.24 41.82 -181.60
N LEU A 3 -132.40 41.26 -180.73
CA LEU A 3 -131.25 40.35 -180.75
C LEU A 3 -130.86 40.14 -179.25
N ASN A 4 -130.25 38.99 -178.91
CA ASN A 4 -129.13 38.87 -177.94
C ASN A 4 -129.37 39.06 -176.41
N TRP A 5 -129.26 37.97 -175.63
CA TRP A 5 -128.26 37.78 -174.54
C TRP A 5 -128.52 36.47 -173.75
N ASN A 6 -127.90 35.37 -174.20
CA ASN A 6 -127.99 34.02 -173.61
C ASN A 6 -126.60 33.49 -173.14
N GLY A 7 -125.69 34.38 -172.73
CA GLY A 7 -124.25 34.07 -172.56
C GLY A 7 -123.64 34.21 -171.17
N GLN A 8 -124.35 34.73 -170.16
CA GLN A 8 -123.71 35.14 -168.88
C GLN A 8 -123.87 34.15 -167.71
N HIS A 9 -124.74 33.14 -167.83
CA HIS A 9 -125.03 32.23 -166.71
C HIS A 9 -124.11 31.00 -166.60
N LEU A 10 -123.25 30.73 -167.60
CA LEU A 10 -122.37 29.55 -167.62
C LEU A 10 -120.96 29.82 -167.04
N GLU A 11 -120.48 31.07 -167.03
CA GLU A 11 -119.16 31.44 -166.51
C GLU A 11 -119.11 31.46 -164.97
N ASP A 12 -120.21 31.83 -164.31
CA ASP A 12 -120.26 31.90 -162.84
C ASP A 12 -120.26 30.51 -162.19
N ALA A 13 -120.84 29.49 -162.84
CA ALA A 13 -120.85 28.12 -162.33
C ALA A 13 -119.46 27.44 -162.40
N GLN A 14 -118.60 27.85 -163.34
CA GLN A 14 -117.25 27.31 -163.49
C GLN A 14 -116.31 27.85 -162.40
N LYS A 15 -116.39 29.15 -162.10
CA LYS A 15 -115.61 29.80 -161.02
C LYS A 15 -115.94 29.25 -159.63
N GLU A 16 -117.21 28.91 -159.36
CA GLU A 16 -117.60 28.34 -158.06
C GLU A 16 -117.02 26.93 -157.85
N ARG A 17 -116.87 26.14 -158.92
CA ARG A 17 -116.30 24.79 -158.85
C ARG A 17 -114.80 24.84 -158.58
N ASP A 18 -114.07 25.72 -159.26
CA ASP A 18 -112.63 25.89 -159.04
C ASP A 18 -112.33 26.46 -157.64
N GLY A 19 -113.18 27.37 -157.15
CA GLY A 19 -113.12 27.86 -155.78
C GLY A 19 -113.35 26.77 -154.73
N LYS A 20 -114.29 25.84 -154.97
CA LYS A 20 -114.51 24.68 -154.09
C LYS A 20 -113.35 23.71 -154.13
N GLN A 21 -112.76 23.44 -155.30
CA GLN A 21 -111.61 22.54 -155.43
C GLN A 21 -110.37 23.11 -154.73
N HIS A 22 -110.14 24.42 -154.80
CA HIS A 22 -109.03 25.06 -154.09
C HIS A 22 -109.20 24.99 -152.56
N ARG A 23 -110.42 25.17 -152.05
CA ARG A 23 -110.73 25.00 -150.62
C ARG A 23 -110.54 23.55 -150.16
N LEU A 24 -110.92 22.58 -151.00
CA LEU A 24 -110.73 21.15 -150.71
C LEU A 24 -109.26 20.78 -150.65
N ASN A 25 -108.44 21.27 -151.59
CA ASN A 25 -107.00 21.07 -151.58
C ASN A 25 -106.33 21.75 -150.37
N LYS A 26 -106.81 22.92 -149.94
CA LYS A 26 -106.31 23.62 -148.76
C LYS A 26 -106.62 22.86 -147.46
N VAL A 27 -107.86 22.38 -147.30
CA VAL A 27 -108.26 21.57 -146.14
C VAL A 27 -107.51 20.22 -146.11
N ALA A 28 -107.25 19.62 -147.27
CA ALA A 28 -106.45 18.40 -147.36
C ALA A 28 -104.97 18.63 -146.95
N ALA A 29 -104.39 19.78 -147.31
CA ALA A 29 -103.05 20.17 -146.86
C ALA A 29 -103.00 20.43 -145.35
N GLU A 30 -103.95 21.20 -144.81
CA GLU A 30 -104.05 21.48 -143.36
C GLU A 30 -104.25 20.19 -142.55
N LYS A 31 -105.05 19.24 -143.05
CA LYS A 31 -105.21 17.92 -142.42
C LYS A 31 -103.89 17.14 -142.38
N LYS A 32 -103.12 17.17 -143.48
CA LYS A 32 -101.83 16.48 -143.56
C LYS A 32 -100.79 17.09 -142.60
N ASP A 33 -100.78 18.41 -142.46
CA ASP A 33 -99.90 19.11 -141.52
C ASP A 33 -100.28 18.83 -140.06
N LEU A 34 -101.59 18.75 -139.76
CA LEU A 34 -102.09 18.35 -138.44
C LEU A 34 -101.75 16.89 -138.12
N GLU A 35 -101.85 15.98 -139.09
CA GLU A 35 -101.44 14.58 -138.92
C GLU A 35 -99.93 14.46 -138.68
N ALA A 36 -99.10 15.26 -139.38
CA ALA A 36 -97.66 15.32 -139.14
C ALA A 36 -97.33 15.87 -137.74
N ALA A 37 -97.99 16.95 -137.30
CA ALA A 37 -97.81 17.52 -135.98
C ALA A 37 -98.29 16.58 -134.85
N MET A 38 -99.38 15.84 -135.05
CA MET A 38 -99.83 14.80 -134.14
C MET A 38 -98.80 13.68 -134.02
N LYS A 39 -98.25 13.22 -135.14
CA LYS A 39 -97.23 12.16 -135.16
C LYS A 39 -95.92 12.61 -134.49
N GLU A 40 -95.55 13.87 -134.65
CA GLU A 40 -94.41 14.49 -133.95
C GLU A 40 -94.69 14.61 -132.45
N LYS A 41 -95.89 15.05 -132.04
CA LYS A 41 -96.30 15.10 -130.64
C LYS A 41 -96.34 13.71 -130.00
N GLU A 42 -96.78 12.68 -130.72
CA GLU A 42 -96.74 11.28 -130.28
C GLU A 42 -95.31 10.76 -130.14
N SER A 43 -94.43 11.07 -131.10
CA SER A 43 -92.99 10.76 -131.00
C SER A 43 -92.35 11.46 -129.79
N ASN A 44 -92.67 12.72 -129.55
CA ASN A 44 -92.18 13.47 -128.40
C ASN A 44 -92.74 12.92 -127.08
N LEU A 45 -94.02 12.52 -127.05
CA LEU A 45 -94.63 11.93 -125.87
C LEU A 45 -94.02 10.56 -125.55
N THR A 46 -93.74 9.74 -126.56
CA THR A 46 -93.05 8.45 -126.36
C THR A 46 -91.62 8.65 -125.91
N HIS A 47 -90.90 9.65 -126.46
CA HIS A 47 -89.56 10.02 -126.01
C HIS A 47 -89.55 10.50 -124.56
N ILE A 48 -90.44 11.42 -124.19
CA ILE A 48 -90.56 11.92 -122.81
C ILE A 48 -90.94 10.79 -121.85
N LYS A 49 -91.89 9.92 -122.20
CA LYS A 49 -92.22 8.74 -121.38
C LYS A 49 -91.03 7.81 -121.20
N GLY A 50 -90.22 7.62 -122.24
CA GLY A 50 -88.96 6.87 -122.19
C GLY A 50 -87.94 7.52 -121.24
N GLN A 51 -87.74 8.83 -121.37
CA GLN A 51 -86.87 9.61 -120.48
C GLN A 51 -87.35 9.58 -119.03
N LEU A 52 -88.66 9.67 -118.79
CA LEU A 52 -89.26 9.64 -117.44
C LEU A 52 -89.15 8.25 -116.82
N SER A 53 -89.32 7.19 -117.61
CA SER A 53 -89.06 5.82 -117.17
C SER A 53 -87.58 5.58 -116.86
N GLN A 54 -86.67 6.17 -117.65
CA GLN A 54 -85.23 6.05 -117.44
C GLN A 54 -84.79 6.83 -116.19
N ALA A 55 -85.22 8.09 -116.05
CA ALA A 55 -84.99 8.91 -114.87
C ALA A 55 -85.53 8.24 -113.59
N ARG A 56 -86.66 7.53 -113.67
CA ARG A 56 -87.20 6.76 -112.53
C ARG A 56 -86.32 5.57 -112.16
N LYS A 57 -85.79 4.83 -113.14
CA LYS A 57 -84.83 3.74 -112.88
C LYS A 57 -83.52 4.28 -112.30
N ASP A 58 -83.04 5.40 -112.80
CA ASP A 58 -81.83 6.05 -112.32
C ASP A 58 -82.03 6.62 -110.90
N ALA A 59 -83.23 7.13 -110.59
CA ALA A 59 -83.61 7.55 -109.24
C ALA A 59 -83.69 6.36 -108.27
N ASP A 60 -84.32 5.24 -108.66
CA ASP A 60 -84.42 4.03 -107.83
C ASP A 60 -83.03 3.39 -107.58
N THR A 61 -82.18 3.34 -108.60
CA THR A 61 -80.79 2.85 -108.46
C THR A 61 -79.94 3.81 -107.62
N GLY A 62 -80.12 5.13 -107.78
CA GLY A 62 -79.54 6.15 -106.92
C GLY A 62 -79.97 6.00 -105.46
N GLN A 63 -81.26 5.76 -105.20
CA GLN A 63 -81.81 5.54 -103.87
C GLN A 63 -81.23 4.27 -103.22
N ARG A 64 -81.11 3.16 -103.96
CA ARG A 64 -80.48 1.93 -103.46
C ARG A 64 -79.00 2.13 -103.12
N ARG A 65 -78.27 2.85 -103.97
CA ARG A 65 -76.86 3.20 -103.72
C ARG A 65 -76.72 4.10 -102.49
N ALA A 66 -77.60 5.09 -102.33
CA ALA A 66 -77.63 5.96 -101.16
C ALA A 66 -77.96 5.18 -99.87
N GLN A 67 -78.93 4.27 -99.90
CA GLN A 67 -79.25 3.39 -98.78
C GLN A 67 -78.08 2.48 -98.40
N LYS A 68 -77.40 1.89 -99.40
CA LYS A 68 -76.20 1.07 -99.16
C LYS A 68 -75.07 1.90 -98.54
N ALA A 69 -74.82 3.09 -99.05
CA ALA A 69 -73.82 4.00 -98.49
C ALA A 69 -74.17 4.45 -97.06
N VAL A 70 -75.46 4.66 -96.75
CA VAL A 70 -75.91 4.97 -95.38
C VAL A 70 -75.70 3.77 -94.45
N GLN A 71 -75.98 2.55 -94.90
CA GLN A 71 -75.73 1.34 -94.12
C GLN A 71 -74.23 1.16 -93.86
N GLU A 72 -73.40 1.25 -94.89
CA GLU A 72 -71.93 1.18 -94.76
C GLU A 72 -71.40 2.25 -93.82
N ARG A 73 -71.93 3.49 -93.89
CA ARG A 73 -71.57 4.56 -92.97
C ARG A 73 -71.97 4.23 -91.53
N ASN A 74 -73.13 3.64 -91.31
CA ASN A 74 -73.58 3.26 -89.97
C ASN A 74 -72.73 2.12 -89.39
N ASP A 75 -72.38 1.12 -90.20
CA ASP A 75 -71.51 0.00 -89.80
C ASP A 75 -70.10 0.50 -89.47
N LEU A 76 -69.54 1.40 -90.29
CA LEU A 76 -68.26 2.04 -90.02
C LEU A 76 -68.30 2.89 -88.74
N ARG A 77 -69.40 3.60 -88.49
CA ARG A 77 -69.56 4.37 -87.24
C ARG A 77 -69.57 3.46 -86.02
N ALA A 78 -70.27 2.33 -86.09
CA ALA A 78 -70.27 1.33 -85.01
C ALA A 78 -68.86 0.72 -84.77
N ALA A 79 -68.11 0.46 -85.85
CA ALA A 79 -66.73 -0.01 -85.74
C ALA A 79 -65.79 1.05 -85.13
N VAL A 80 -65.99 2.33 -85.46
CA VAL A 80 -65.23 3.44 -84.84
C VAL A 80 -65.52 3.51 -83.34
N THR A 81 -66.79 3.43 -82.92
CA THR A 81 -67.14 3.48 -81.49
C THR A 81 -66.58 2.29 -80.70
N ASP A 82 -66.67 1.06 -81.24
CA ASP A 82 -66.05 -0.13 -80.60
C ASP A 82 -64.51 0.03 -80.49
N ARG A 83 -63.89 0.62 -81.51
CA ARG A 83 -62.44 0.87 -81.48
C ARG A 83 -62.06 1.99 -80.51
N GLU A 84 -62.87 3.03 -80.37
CA GLU A 84 -62.71 4.09 -79.36
C GLU A 84 -62.84 3.53 -77.94
N GLU A 85 -63.81 2.66 -77.69
CA GLU A 85 -63.97 1.97 -76.40
C GLU A 85 -62.76 1.09 -76.09
N LYS A 86 -62.30 0.29 -77.06
CA LYS A 86 -61.07 -0.52 -76.91
C LYS A 86 -59.84 0.35 -76.65
N LEU A 87 -59.73 1.50 -77.32
CA LEU A 87 -58.62 2.43 -77.14
C LEU A 87 -58.65 3.07 -75.75
N SER A 88 -59.82 3.45 -75.21
CA SER A 88 -59.95 3.93 -73.83
C SER A 88 -59.59 2.84 -72.81
N GLY A 89 -59.96 1.58 -73.09
CA GLY A 89 -59.57 0.43 -72.28
C GLY A 89 -58.05 0.20 -72.27
N VAL A 90 -57.38 0.34 -73.42
CA VAL A 90 -55.91 0.26 -73.52
C VAL A 90 -55.24 1.43 -72.80
N GLN A 91 -55.75 2.66 -72.95
CA GLN A 91 -55.25 3.83 -72.23
C GLN A 91 -55.35 3.64 -70.70
N SER A 92 -56.49 3.14 -70.22
CA SER A 92 -56.67 2.83 -68.79
C SER A 92 -55.69 1.76 -68.30
N ARG A 93 -55.39 0.75 -69.13
CA ARG A 93 -54.39 -0.28 -68.82
C ARG A 93 -52.96 0.27 -68.81
N LEU A 94 -52.63 1.17 -69.74
CA LEU A 94 -51.32 1.84 -69.78
C LEU A 94 -51.10 2.67 -68.51
N SER A 95 -52.07 3.50 -68.11
CA SER A 95 -51.96 4.28 -66.86
C SER A 95 -51.83 3.38 -65.62
N ARG A 96 -52.48 2.21 -65.60
CA ARG A 96 -52.29 1.23 -64.51
C ARG A 96 -50.87 0.64 -64.53
N LEU A 97 -50.32 0.31 -65.69
CA LEU A 97 -48.96 -0.21 -65.82
C LEU A 97 -47.91 0.83 -65.42
N GLU A 98 -48.10 2.09 -65.81
CA GLU A 98 -47.22 3.20 -65.41
C GLU A 98 -47.19 3.37 -63.88
N ASN A 99 -48.37 3.32 -63.23
CA ASN A 99 -48.45 3.39 -61.77
C ASN A 99 -47.74 2.19 -61.10
N VAL A 100 -47.98 0.97 -61.59
CA VAL A 100 -47.30 -0.23 -61.06
C VAL A 100 -45.79 -0.18 -61.27
N GLN A 101 -45.33 0.35 -62.41
CA GLN A 101 -43.91 0.55 -62.65
C GLN A 101 -43.30 1.54 -61.65
N LYS A 102 -43.99 2.65 -61.40
CA LYS A 102 -43.56 3.65 -60.40
C LYS A 102 -43.49 3.04 -59.00
N ASP A 103 -44.51 2.28 -58.60
CA ASP A 103 -44.53 1.58 -57.31
C ASP A 103 -43.38 0.56 -57.21
N ALA A 104 -43.10 -0.19 -58.28
CA ALA A 104 -42.00 -1.14 -58.32
C ALA A 104 -40.62 -0.46 -58.18
N GLU A 105 -40.43 0.70 -58.82
CA GLU A 105 -39.22 1.52 -58.68
C GLU A 105 -39.06 2.05 -57.26
N ASP A 106 -40.14 2.53 -56.64
CA ASP A 106 -40.12 3.00 -55.25
C ASP A 106 -39.82 1.85 -54.27
N GLN A 107 -40.40 0.66 -54.49
CA GLN A 107 -40.08 -0.52 -53.70
C GLN A 107 -38.62 -0.94 -53.87
N LYS A 108 -38.07 -0.88 -55.08
CA LYS A 108 -36.65 -1.15 -55.35
C LYS A 108 -35.75 -0.18 -54.58
N ARG A 109 -36.04 1.13 -54.61
CA ARG A 109 -35.30 2.14 -53.84
C ARG A 109 -35.39 1.90 -52.33
N ARG A 110 -36.53 1.44 -51.82
CA ARG A 110 -36.69 1.08 -50.40
C ARG A 110 -35.85 -0.16 -50.05
N LEU A 111 -35.87 -1.19 -50.88
CA LEU A 111 -35.06 -2.39 -50.69
C LEU A 111 -33.56 -2.07 -50.70
N GLU A 112 -33.10 -1.21 -51.61
CA GLU A 112 -31.70 -0.76 -51.65
C GLU A 112 -31.29 -0.01 -50.38
N ARG A 113 -32.17 0.85 -49.84
CA ARG A 113 -31.95 1.52 -48.55
C ARG A 113 -31.82 0.54 -47.40
N VAL A 114 -32.78 -0.37 -47.24
CA VAL A 114 -32.76 -1.38 -46.18
C VAL A 114 -31.54 -2.28 -46.31
N ARG A 115 -31.12 -2.61 -47.53
CA ARG A 115 -29.90 -3.40 -47.79
C ARG A 115 -28.66 -2.64 -47.33
N GLY A 116 -28.56 -1.36 -47.65
CA GLY A 116 -27.48 -0.48 -47.18
C GLY A 116 -27.44 -0.36 -45.65
N GLU A 117 -28.59 -0.17 -45.00
CA GLU A 117 -28.69 -0.13 -43.53
C GLU A 117 -28.25 -1.44 -42.89
N ARG A 118 -28.73 -2.57 -43.42
CA ARG A 118 -28.35 -3.91 -42.93
C ARG A 118 -26.85 -4.17 -43.08
N ASP A 119 -26.28 -3.78 -44.23
CA ASP A 119 -24.85 -3.97 -44.48
C ASP A 119 -24.01 -3.05 -43.57
N GLY A 120 -24.48 -1.82 -43.31
CA GLY A 120 -23.90 -0.92 -42.30
C GLY A 120 -23.93 -1.51 -40.89
N LEU A 121 -25.10 -1.98 -40.43
CA LEU A 121 -25.26 -2.63 -39.13
C LEU A 121 -24.39 -3.88 -38.99
N ARG A 122 -24.21 -4.65 -40.07
CA ARG A 122 -23.34 -5.84 -40.07
C ARG A 122 -21.87 -5.45 -39.87
N ASN A 123 -21.41 -4.39 -40.51
CA ASN A 123 -20.05 -3.88 -40.33
C ASN A 123 -19.85 -3.33 -38.92
N ASP A 124 -20.83 -2.60 -38.39
CA ASP A 124 -20.79 -2.10 -37.01
C ASP A 124 -20.74 -3.25 -36.00
N LEU A 125 -21.54 -4.30 -36.20
CA LEU A 125 -21.53 -5.47 -35.34
C LEU A 125 -20.15 -6.15 -35.36
N ALA A 126 -19.56 -6.36 -36.54
CA ALA A 126 -18.22 -6.94 -36.67
C ALA A 126 -17.15 -6.09 -35.95
N ASN A 127 -17.19 -4.77 -36.12
CA ASN A 127 -16.29 -3.85 -35.42
C ASN A 127 -16.44 -3.91 -33.90
N LYS A 128 -17.69 -4.02 -33.40
CA LYS A 128 -17.98 -4.15 -31.96
C LYS A 128 -17.54 -5.51 -31.42
N GLU A 129 -17.70 -6.58 -32.18
CA GLU A 129 -17.20 -7.91 -31.82
C GLU A 129 -15.68 -7.94 -31.68
N ASP A 130 -14.95 -7.31 -32.61
CA ASP A 130 -13.49 -7.23 -32.53
C ASP A 130 -13.03 -6.32 -31.39
N ALA A 131 -13.73 -5.20 -31.14
CA ALA A 131 -13.48 -4.37 -29.97
C ALA A 131 -13.72 -5.15 -28.65
N LEU A 132 -14.77 -5.96 -28.58
CA LEU A 132 -15.06 -6.82 -27.43
C LEU A 132 -13.98 -7.89 -27.22
N LYS A 133 -13.51 -8.54 -28.29
CA LYS A 133 -12.38 -9.50 -28.21
C LYS A 133 -11.13 -8.82 -27.66
N ASN A 134 -10.79 -7.63 -28.17
CA ASN A 134 -9.62 -6.89 -27.72
C ASN A 134 -9.74 -6.46 -26.25
N ALA A 135 -10.91 -5.96 -25.84
CA ALA A 135 -11.17 -5.62 -24.43
C ALA A 135 -11.06 -6.85 -23.52
N ASN A 136 -11.60 -8.00 -23.92
CA ASN A 136 -11.50 -9.25 -23.17
C ASN A 136 -10.05 -9.72 -23.02
N LEU A 137 -9.23 -9.57 -24.07
CA LEU A 137 -7.79 -9.87 -23.99
C LEU A 137 -7.08 -8.95 -23.00
N GLN A 138 -7.39 -7.65 -23.00
CA GLN A 138 -6.83 -6.70 -22.03
C GLN A 138 -7.26 -7.02 -20.60
N ILE A 139 -8.55 -7.35 -20.39
CA ILE A 139 -9.06 -7.76 -19.07
C ILE A 139 -8.33 -9.01 -18.58
N ALA A 140 -8.13 -10.02 -19.44
CA ALA A 140 -7.41 -11.23 -19.08
C ALA A 140 -5.95 -10.94 -18.71
N GLN A 141 -5.28 -10.06 -19.44
CA GLN A 141 -3.91 -9.63 -19.14
C GLN A 141 -3.83 -8.87 -17.81
N LEU A 142 -4.70 -7.89 -17.58
CA LEU A 142 -4.75 -7.12 -16.34
C LEU A 142 -5.09 -8.01 -15.13
N THR A 143 -6.01 -8.96 -15.31
CA THR A 143 -6.35 -9.92 -14.25
C THR A 143 -5.14 -10.79 -13.90
N ARG A 144 -4.37 -11.23 -14.91
CA ARG A 144 -3.16 -12.01 -14.69
C ARG A 144 -2.08 -11.20 -13.98
N THR A 145 -1.79 -9.97 -14.41
CA THR A 145 -0.75 -9.14 -13.79
C THR A 145 -1.13 -8.72 -12.36
N ALA A 146 -2.41 -8.42 -12.12
CA ALA A 146 -2.92 -8.16 -10.77
C ALA A 146 -2.79 -9.39 -9.87
N ARG A 147 -3.11 -10.58 -10.38
CA ARG A 147 -2.94 -11.82 -9.61
C ARG A 147 -1.48 -12.07 -9.27
N GLU A 148 -0.58 -11.99 -10.25
CA GLU A 148 0.86 -12.18 -10.04
C GLU A 148 1.44 -11.15 -9.05
N SER A 149 0.98 -9.89 -9.08
CA SER A 149 1.43 -8.88 -8.12
C SER A 149 0.92 -9.15 -6.70
N THR A 150 -0.34 -9.59 -6.56
CA THR A 150 -0.89 -9.98 -5.25
C THR A 150 -0.21 -11.22 -4.67
N GLU A 151 0.12 -12.21 -5.50
CA GLU A 151 0.83 -13.42 -5.08
C GLU A 151 2.26 -13.10 -4.63
N ARG A 152 2.97 -12.22 -5.36
CA ARG A 152 4.30 -11.73 -4.94
C ARG A 152 4.23 -10.94 -3.64
N ALA A 153 3.31 -9.99 -3.53
CA ALA A 153 3.14 -9.21 -2.30
C ALA A 153 2.79 -10.10 -1.10
N HIS A 154 2.01 -11.16 -1.30
CA HIS A 154 1.69 -12.12 -0.26
C HIS A 154 2.92 -12.94 0.16
N ALA A 155 3.70 -13.46 -0.81
CA ALA A 155 4.94 -14.18 -0.55
C ALA A 155 5.96 -13.31 0.22
N ASP A 156 6.13 -12.05 -0.20
CA ASP A 156 6.99 -11.09 0.48
C ASP A 156 6.50 -10.82 1.90
N ALA A 157 5.20 -10.59 2.09
CA ALA A 157 4.61 -10.34 3.41
C ALA A 157 4.79 -11.54 4.37
N VAL A 158 4.70 -12.77 3.87
CA VAL A 158 4.97 -13.99 4.65
C VAL A 158 6.45 -14.07 5.02
N SER A 159 7.36 -13.82 4.08
CA SER A 159 8.80 -13.79 4.31
C SER A 159 9.20 -12.73 5.35
N PHE A 160 8.67 -11.52 5.22
CA PHE A 160 8.89 -10.44 6.19
C PHE A 160 8.36 -10.79 7.57
N ARG A 161 7.17 -11.40 7.65
CA ARG A 161 6.60 -11.81 8.94
C ARG A 161 7.47 -12.85 9.64
N GLU A 162 8.01 -13.82 8.90
CA GLU A 162 8.90 -14.83 9.45
C GLU A 162 10.23 -14.23 9.90
N MET A 163 10.82 -13.31 9.11
CA MET A 163 12.02 -12.58 9.50
C MET A 163 11.80 -11.75 10.78
N MET A 164 10.66 -11.07 10.90
CA MET A 164 10.30 -10.32 12.11
C MET A 164 10.14 -11.26 13.31
N ARG A 165 9.51 -12.42 13.14
CA ARG A 165 9.39 -13.44 14.19
C ARG A 165 10.76 -13.91 14.66
N GLN A 166 11.67 -14.20 13.75
CA GLN A 166 13.04 -14.62 14.07
C GLN A 166 13.81 -13.54 14.82
N ARG A 167 13.73 -12.28 14.36
CA ARG A 167 14.35 -11.12 15.03
C ARG A 167 13.77 -10.89 16.43
N ASP A 168 12.46 -11.06 16.62
CA ASP A 168 11.83 -10.95 17.93
C ASP A 168 12.27 -12.07 18.89
N GLU A 169 12.44 -13.29 18.37
CA GLU A 169 12.96 -14.43 19.13
C GLU A 169 14.43 -14.22 19.54
N GLU A 170 15.27 -13.77 18.60
CA GLU A 170 16.67 -13.38 18.88
C GLU A 170 16.72 -12.26 19.94
N ALA A 171 15.89 -11.22 19.81
CA ALA A 171 15.84 -10.12 20.76
C ALA A 171 15.38 -10.57 22.16
N LYS A 172 14.43 -11.51 22.24
CA LYS A 172 14.02 -12.12 23.51
C LYS A 172 15.15 -12.95 24.13
N ALA A 173 15.85 -13.76 23.33
CA ALA A 173 16.98 -14.56 23.81
C ALA A 173 18.12 -13.68 24.34
N LEU A 174 18.51 -12.64 23.59
CA LEU A 174 19.54 -11.69 24.04
C LEU A 174 19.13 -10.94 25.32
N ARG A 175 17.86 -10.54 25.46
CA ARG A 175 17.37 -9.93 26.70
C ARG A 175 17.44 -10.90 27.88
N ALA A 176 17.10 -12.17 27.65
CA ALA A 176 17.19 -13.21 28.67
C ALA A 176 18.63 -13.51 29.09
N GLU A 177 19.63 -13.31 28.21
CA GLU A 177 21.05 -13.47 28.52
C GLU A 177 21.64 -12.23 29.22
N VAL A 178 21.26 -11.02 28.82
CA VAL A 178 21.75 -9.78 29.42
C VAL A 178 21.28 -9.60 30.87
N ALA A 179 20.07 -10.07 31.21
CA ALA A 179 19.52 -9.95 32.57
C ALA A 179 20.37 -10.63 33.66
N PRO A 180 20.73 -11.92 33.57
CA PRO A 180 21.57 -12.58 34.58
C PRO A 180 22.99 -12.02 34.60
N LEU A 181 23.56 -11.64 33.44
CA LEU A 181 24.90 -11.03 33.39
C LEU A 181 24.93 -9.70 34.15
N ARG A 182 23.90 -8.87 34.02
CA ARG A 182 23.76 -7.63 34.80
C ARG A 182 23.65 -7.91 36.29
N ALA A 183 22.85 -8.91 36.69
CA ALA A 183 22.72 -9.31 38.09
C ALA A 183 24.04 -9.83 38.67
N HIS A 184 24.80 -10.61 37.90
CA HIS A 184 26.14 -11.08 38.30
C HIS A 184 27.14 -9.94 38.44
N LEU A 185 27.14 -8.97 37.52
CA LEU A 185 27.99 -7.79 37.60
C LEU A 185 27.68 -6.98 38.87
N GLU A 186 26.40 -6.73 39.14
CA GLU A 186 25.96 -6.00 40.33
C GLU A 186 26.37 -6.73 41.62
N SER A 187 26.19 -8.05 41.67
CA SER A 187 26.63 -8.87 42.80
C SER A 187 28.16 -8.83 42.98
N ALA A 188 28.92 -8.88 41.88
CA ALA A 188 30.38 -8.83 41.94
C ALA A 188 30.87 -7.46 42.43
N LEU A 189 30.27 -6.37 41.94
CA LEU A 189 30.58 -5.02 42.41
C LEU A 189 30.28 -4.84 43.90
N LYS A 190 29.15 -5.37 44.38
CA LYS A 190 28.81 -5.34 45.80
C LYS A 190 29.83 -6.10 46.67
N LEU A 191 30.21 -7.32 46.24
CA LEU A 191 31.23 -8.11 46.94
C LEU A 191 32.58 -7.37 46.98
N LEU A 192 32.93 -6.70 45.89
CA LEU A 192 34.18 -5.95 45.79
C LEU A 192 34.19 -4.73 46.72
N ASP A 193 33.05 -4.03 46.85
CA ASP A 193 32.88 -2.96 47.85
C ASP A 193 33.00 -3.51 49.28
N ASP A 194 32.32 -4.61 49.58
CA ASP A 194 32.38 -5.26 50.90
C ASP A 194 33.81 -5.66 51.27
N ARG A 195 34.54 -6.33 50.36
CA ARG A 195 35.96 -6.69 50.58
C ARG A 195 36.87 -5.47 50.70
N THR A 196 36.60 -4.41 49.94
CA THR A 196 37.37 -3.17 50.05
C THR A 196 37.17 -2.53 51.41
N ARG A 197 35.95 -2.55 51.96
CA ARG A 197 35.66 -2.07 53.32
C ARG A 197 36.32 -2.93 54.38
N GLU A 198 36.25 -4.25 54.25
CA GLU A 198 36.94 -5.18 55.17
C GLU A 198 38.46 -4.95 55.17
N LEU A 199 39.09 -4.82 54.00
CA LEU A 199 40.53 -4.55 53.89
C LEU A 199 40.90 -3.19 54.51
N LYS A 200 40.12 -2.14 54.25
CA LYS A 200 40.32 -0.83 54.91
C LYS A 200 40.17 -0.91 56.42
N GLY A 201 39.24 -1.72 56.92
CA GLY A 201 39.06 -1.97 58.36
C GLY A 201 40.19 -2.80 58.98
N ALA A 202 40.79 -3.72 58.21
CA ALA A 202 41.92 -4.55 58.65
C ALA A 202 43.28 -3.84 58.59
N GLN A 203 43.41 -2.81 57.74
CA GLN A 203 44.67 -2.08 57.52
C GLN A 203 45.33 -1.56 58.82
N PRO A 204 44.61 -0.98 59.80
CA PRO A 204 45.20 -0.53 61.06
C PRO A 204 45.76 -1.65 61.95
N PHE A 205 45.24 -2.87 61.81
CA PHE A 205 45.69 -4.04 62.58
C PHE A 205 46.95 -4.67 61.97
N LEU A 206 47.12 -4.56 60.66
CA LEU A 206 48.32 -5.05 59.95
C LEU A 206 49.52 -4.10 60.10
N THR A 207 49.29 -2.82 60.41
CA THR A 207 50.36 -1.81 60.54
C THR A 207 50.90 -1.62 61.95
N LYS A 208 50.50 -2.43 62.94
CA LYS A 208 51.17 -2.48 64.25
C LYS A 208 52.48 -3.26 64.14
N THR A 209 53.41 -2.75 63.36
CA THR A 209 54.81 -3.13 63.46
C THR A 209 55.34 -2.55 64.78
N ASP A 210 56.10 -3.34 65.55
CA ASP A 210 56.68 -2.89 66.82
C ASP A 210 57.39 -1.55 66.63
N SER A 211 57.10 -0.58 67.51
CA SER A 211 57.63 0.79 67.43
C SER A 211 59.15 0.86 67.64
N LEU A 212 59.77 -0.23 68.08
CA LEU A 212 61.21 -0.38 68.22
C LEU A 212 61.68 -1.43 67.23
N SER A 213 62.61 -1.07 66.36
CA SER A 213 63.30 -2.04 65.54
C SER A 213 64.18 -2.94 66.43
N GLY A 214 64.49 -4.16 65.98
CA GLY A 214 65.44 -5.01 66.70
C GLY A 214 66.80 -4.34 66.92
N ALA A 215 67.20 -3.43 66.04
CA ALA A 215 68.39 -2.61 66.21
C ALA A 215 68.27 -1.62 67.39
N ASP A 216 67.11 -1.01 67.58
CA ASP A 216 66.85 -0.11 68.71
C ASP A 216 66.89 -0.87 70.04
N VAL A 217 66.33 -2.09 70.08
CA VAL A 217 66.40 -2.96 71.27
C VAL A 217 67.85 -3.30 71.62
N ILE A 218 68.66 -3.68 70.63
CA ILE A 218 70.08 -3.97 70.84
C ILE A 218 70.82 -2.73 71.37
N ALA A 219 70.56 -1.56 70.79
CA ALA A 219 71.18 -0.31 71.22
C ALA A 219 70.82 0.05 72.68
N LEU A 220 69.55 -0.12 73.07
CA LEU A 220 69.09 0.12 74.44
C LEU A 220 69.76 -0.84 75.44
N VAL A 221 69.91 -2.12 75.10
CA VAL A 221 70.61 -3.10 75.95
C VAL A 221 72.10 -2.76 76.10
N GLN A 222 72.75 -2.33 75.02
CA GLN A 222 74.15 -1.90 75.06
C GLN A 222 74.34 -0.65 75.94
N ALA A 223 73.43 0.33 75.84
CA ALA A 223 73.44 1.52 76.69
C ALA A 223 73.28 1.15 78.16
N LEU A 224 72.33 0.28 78.50
CA LEU A 224 72.12 -0.20 79.87
C LEU A 224 73.35 -0.92 80.44
N ASN A 225 74.02 -1.74 79.62
CA ASN A 225 75.24 -2.42 80.04
C ASN A 225 76.39 -1.43 80.31
N ALA A 226 76.52 -0.40 79.47
CA ALA A 226 77.51 0.66 79.68
C ALA A 226 77.22 1.45 80.96
N GLU A 227 75.96 1.80 81.23
CA GLU A 227 75.56 2.47 82.47
C GLU A 227 75.83 1.60 83.71
N SER A 228 75.52 0.30 83.64
CA SER A 228 75.80 -0.65 84.73
C SER A 228 77.31 -0.75 85.01
N PHE A 229 78.13 -0.77 83.95
CA PHE A 229 79.58 -0.78 84.06
C PHE A 229 80.10 0.49 84.74
N GLN A 230 79.64 1.66 84.29
CA GLN A 230 80.04 2.97 84.82
C GLN A 230 79.61 3.13 86.28
N LEU A 231 78.39 2.75 86.62
CA LEU A 231 77.87 2.83 87.99
C LEU A 231 78.68 1.93 88.93
N ALA A 232 78.97 0.70 88.51
CA ALA A 232 79.78 -0.21 89.32
C ALA A 232 81.21 0.30 89.54
N ALA A 233 81.83 0.89 88.51
CA ALA A 233 83.16 1.51 88.63
C ALA A 233 83.11 2.67 89.63
N PHE A 234 82.16 3.59 89.45
CA PHE A 234 81.98 4.74 90.33
C PHE A 234 81.74 4.34 91.79
N VAL A 235 80.89 3.33 92.02
CA VAL A 235 80.61 2.83 93.37
C VAL A 235 81.85 2.17 93.97
N ALA A 236 82.57 1.34 93.20
CA ALA A 236 83.80 0.70 93.68
C ALA A 236 84.88 1.71 94.05
N ASP A 237 85.09 2.75 93.24
CA ASP A 237 86.05 3.84 93.51
C ASP A 237 85.66 4.69 94.73
N SER A 238 84.36 4.77 95.03
CA SER A 238 83.83 5.56 96.14
C SER A 238 83.87 4.85 97.49
N PHE A 239 84.30 3.60 97.57
CA PHE A 239 84.43 2.86 98.83
C PHE A 239 85.83 3.04 99.45
N PRO A 240 86.02 3.93 100.45
CA PRO A 240 87.29 4.00 101.17
C PRO A 240 87.49 2.73 101.98
N ILE A 241 88.68 2.12 101.90
CA ILE A 241 89.11 0.98 102.73
C ILE A 241 89.20 1.47 104.19
N ALA A 242 88.08 1.43 104.91
CA ALA A 242 88.01 1.79 106.32
C ALA A 242 88.44 0.61 107.20
N PRO A 243 89.20 0.84 108.29
CA PRO A 243 89.61 -0.22 109.20
C PRO A 243 88.39 -0.86 109.90
N LYS A 244 88.44 -2.20 110.03
CA LYS A 244 87.41 -3.10 110.58
C LYS A 244 86.54 -2.44 111.66
N ARG A 245 85.31 -2.06 111.31
CA ARG A 245 84.25 -1.75 112.27
C ARG A 245 83.48 -3.04 112.59
N THR A 246 83.35 -3.35 113.88
CA THR A 246 82.50 -4.42 114.40
C THR A 246 81.03 -4.08 114.19
N TYR A 247 80.46 -4.54 113.08
CA TYR A 247 79.01 -4.63 112.90
C TYR A 247 78.48 -5.89 113.58
N ALA A 248 77.23 -5.86 114.05
CA ALA A 248 76.59 -7.00 114.70
C ALA A 248 76.55 -8.21 113.75
N GLU A 249 77.14 -9.34 114.16
CA GLU A 249 77.41 -10.53 113.31
C GLU A 249 76.17 -11.15 112.64
N MET A 250 74.97 -10.89 113.16
CA MET A 250 73.74 -11.55 112.72
C MET A 250 73.23 -11.02 111.37
N ASP A 251 73.36 -9.71 111.12
CA ASP A 251 72.90 -9.07 109.87
C ASP A 251 73.87 -9.32 108.71
N LEU A 252 75.16 -9.44 109.05
CA LEU A 252 76.23 -9.66 108.09
C LEU A 252 76.16 -11.05 107.44
N LYS A 253 75.79 -12.10 108.20
CA LYS A 253 75.62 -13.46 107.68
C LYS A 253 74.43 -13.58 106.74
N ALA A 254 73.32 -12.91 107.04
CA ALA A 254 72.12 -12.92 106.19
C ALA A 254 72.37 -12.17 104.86
N ALA A 255 73.02 -11.00 104.92
CA ALA A 255 73.44 -10.26 103.73
C ALA A 255 74.47 -11.06 102.91
N HIS A 256 75.43 -11.72 103.57
CA HIS A 256 76.42 -12.57 102.92
C HIS A 256 75.78 -13.72 102.14
N HIS A 257 74.81 -14.44 102.74
CA HIS A 257 74.13 -15.52 102.03
C HIS A 257 73.28 -15.07 100.84
N ARG A 258 72.62 -13.90 100.92
CA ARG A 258 71.86 -13.34 99.79
C ARG A 258 72.78 -12.98 98.63
N ILE A 259 73.82 -12.19 98.90
CA ILE A 259 74.82 -11.79 97.90
C ILE A 259 75.56 -13.01 97.34
N GLN A 260 75.83 -14.02 98.14
CA GLN A 260 76.47 -15.27 97.70
C GLN A 260 75.59 -16.05 96.71
N GLY A 261 74.26 -16.01 96.88
CA GLY A 261 73.30 -16.58 95.94
C GLY A 261 73.37 -15.92 94.55
N ASP A 262 73.54 -14.60 94.53
CA ASP A 262 73.52 -13.81 93.29
C ASP A 262 74.88 -13.78 92.57
N LEU A 263 75.99 -13.68 93.32
CA LEU A 263 77.35 -13.57 92.77
C LEU A 263 78.05 -14.93 92.58
N GLY A 264 77.56 -15.97 93.26
CA GLY A 264 78.17 -17.30 93.29
C GLY A 264 79.39 -17.41 94.23
N ASN A 265 79.69 -18.66 94.61
CA ASN A 265 80.69 -18.99 95.63
C ASN A 265 82.11 -18.49 95.33
N LYS A 266 82.49 -18.46 94.04
CA LYS A 266 83.84 -18.06 93.62
C LYS A 266 84.06 -16.55 93.79
N LEU A 267 83.12 -15.74 93.33
CA LEU A 267 83.23 -14.28 93.39
C LEU A 267 83.10 -13.78 94.83
N MET A 268 82.21 -14.40 95.61
CA MET A 268 82.12 -14.13 97.05
C MET A 268 83.41 -14.50 97.80
N GLY A 269 84.04 -15.64 97.44
CA GLY A 269 85.35 -16.03 97.97
C GLY A 269 86.44 -15.00 97.70
N PHE A 270 86.48 -14.46 96.48
CA PHE A 270 87.40 -13.38 96.13
C PHE A 270 87.13 -12.11 96.93
N LEU A 271 85.87 -11.67 97.08
CA LEU A 271 85.50 -10.51 97.88
C LEU A 271 85.89 -10.66 99.36
N THR A 272 85.71 -11.84 99.96
CA THR A 272 86.12 -12.08 101.36
C THR A 272 87.64 -12.11 101.54
N THR A 273 88.38 -12.56 100.53
CA THR A 273 89.85 -12.59 100.55
C THR A 273 90.43 -11.20 100.26
N MET A 274 89.69 -10.36 99.51
CA MET A 274 90.07 -9.02 99.08
C MET A 274 89.93 -7.90 100.10
N ALA A 275 89.45 -8.17 101.32
CA ALA A 275 89.49 -7.18 102.40
C ALA A 275 90.93 -6.69 102.75
N GLN A 276 91.95 -7.16 102.02
CA GLN A 276 93.37 -6.87 102.16
C GLN A 276 94.05 -6.41 100.86
N SER A 277 93.31 -6.18 99.76
CA SER A 277 93.85 -5.79 98.44
C SER A 277 93.31 -4.41 98.03
N ASP A 278 94.20 -3.55 97.53
CA ASP A 278 93.88 -2.16 97.12
C ASP A 278 93.28 -2.06 95.70
N ASP A 279 93.00 -3.18 95.02
CA ASP A 279 92.49 -3.19 93.65
C ASP A 279 90.95 -3.16 93.58
N PRO A 280 90.29 -2.07 93.14
CA PRO A 280 88.84 -1.96 93.08
C PRO A 280 88.19 -2.88 92.03
N THR A 281 88.98 -3.52 91.15
CA THR A 281 88.48 -4.28 90.00
C THR A 281 87.55 -5.42 90.38
N ILE A 282 87.85 -6.20 91.43
CA ILE A 282 87.01 -7.35 91.83
C ILE A 282 85.70 -6.88 92.46
N LEU A 283 85.72 -5.77 93.22
CA LEU A 283 84.51 -5.14 93.76
C LEU A 283 83.64 -4.60 92.63
N GLN A 284 84.25 -3.96 91.64
CA GLN A 284 83.57 -3.50 90.43
C GLN A 284 82.94 -4.68 89.68
N MET A 285 83.66 -5.79 89.44
CA MET A 285 83.11 -6.97 88.78
C MET A 285 81.93 -7.59 89.55
N ALA A 286 82.01 -7.63 90.87
CA ALA A 286 80.94 -8.08 91.74
C ALA A 286 79.68 -7.20 91.64
N LEU A 287 79.85 -5.87 91.66
CA LEU A 287 78.77 -4.92 91.48
C LEU A 287 78.15 -5.02 90.09
N GLN A 288 78.95 -5.19 89.03
CA GLN A 288 78.45 -5.40 87.67
C GLN A 288 77.61 -6.67 87.55
N CYS A 289 78.08 -7.77 88.13
CA CYS A 289 77.35 -9.03 88.15
C CYS A 289 76.00 -8.88 88.87
N TYR A 290 75.99 -8.20 90.02
CA TYR A 290 74.78 -7.93 90.78
C TYR A 290 73.81 -7.00 90.03
N LEU A 291 74.30 -5.91 89.42
CA LEU A 291 73.45 -4.98 88.65
C LEU A 291 72.85 -5.66 87.43
N ALA A 292 73.63 -6.45 86.69
CA ALA A 292 73.13 -7.23 85.55
C ALA A 292 72.04 -8.24 85.98
N HIS A 293 72.22 -8.87 87.15
CA HIS A 293 71.22 -9.76 87.74
C HIS A 293 69.93 -9.00 88.09
N CYS A 294 70.03 -7.83 88.73
CA CYS A 294 68.89 -6.96 89.03
C CYS A 294 68.16 -6.51 87.75
N CYS A 295 68.88 -6.07 86.73
CA CYS A 295 68.32 -5.68 85.43
C CYS A 295 67.58 -6.84 84.77
N THR A 296 68.13 -8.05 84.85
CA THR A 296 67.48 -9.27 84.35
C THR A 296 66.20 -9.57 85.11
N GLN A 297 66.22 -9.50 86.45
CA GLN A 297 65.01 -9.70 87.26
C GLN A 297 63.92 -8.68 86.95
N ILE A 298 64.29 -7.39 86.83
CA ILE A 298 63.34 -6.34 86.47
C ILE A 298 62.78 -6.62 85.08
N THR A 299 63.62 -6.88 84.09
CA THR A 299 63.17 -7.14 82.70
C THR A 299 62.24 -8.36 82.64
N ASN A 300 62.56 -9.43 83.35
CA ASN A 300 61.74 -10.64 83.43
C ASN A 300 60.44 -10.44 84.21
N ALA A 301 60.38 -9.50 85.15
CA ALA A 301 59.11 -9.13 85.80
C ALA A 301 58.11 -8.51 84.80
N TRP A 302 58.61 -7.95 83.70
CA TRP A 302 57.84 -7.38 82.60
C TRP A 302 57.67 -8.33 81.39
N THR A 303 58.23 -9.55 81.42
CA THR A 303 58.01 -10.51 80.33
C THR A 303 56.62 -11.16 80.45
N PHE A 304 55.88 -11.17 79.34
CA PHE A 304 54.52 -11.70 79.22
C PHE A 304 54.48 -13.24 79.08
N ASP A 305 55.37 -13.97 79.75
CA ASP A 305 55.43 -15.43 79.65
C ASP A 305 54.32 -16.14 80.46
N GLY A 306 53.38 -15.38 81.02
CA GLY A 306 52.25 -15.89 81.80
C GLY A 306 52.56 -16.13 83.29
N SER A 307 53.80 -15.88 83.75
CA SER A 307 54.21 -16.11 85.14
C SER A 307 54.14 -14.86 86.02
N SER A 308 53.89 -13.68 85.44
CA SER A 308 53.74 -12.43 86.20
C SER A 308 52.31 -12.28 86.71
N ASP A 309 52.09 -12.68 87.96
CA ASP A 309 50.81 -12.53 88.68
C ASP A 309 50.25 -11.10 88.61
N VAL A 310 51.13 -10.10 88.49
CA VAL A 310 50.76 -8.68 88.40
C VAL A 310 50.13 -8.36 87.05
N LEU A 311 50.72 -8.83 85.95
CA LEU A 311 50.20 -8.57 84.60
C LEU A 311 48.93 -9.38 84.31
N VAL A 312 48.82 -10.60 84.84
CA VAL A 312 47.58 -11.39 84.76
C VAL A 312 46.44 -10.65 85.45
N LYS A 313 46.66 -10.15 86.68
CA LYS A 313 45.65 -9.35 87.39
C LYS A 313 45.27 -8.06 86.68
N LEU A 314 46.23 -7.38 86.04
CA LEU A 314 46.00 -6.14 85.32
C LEU A 314 45.25 -6.39 84.00
N TYR A 315 45.57 -7.49 83.29
CA TYR A 315 44.82 -7.94 82.12
C TYR A 315 43.39 -8.36 82.47
N GLU A 316 43.21 -9.09 83.57
CA GLU A 316 41.87 -9.42 84.07
C GLU A 316 41.08 -8.16 84.44
N GLN A 317 41.70 -7.18 85.12
CA GLN A 317 41.04 -5.90 85.38
C GLN A 317 40.65 -5.13 84.11
N VAL A 318 41.50 -5.11 83.07
CA VAL A 318 41.20 -4.44 81.80
C VAL A 318 40.14 -5.19 81.00
N ARG A 319 40.13 -6.53 81.04
CA ARG A 319 39.11 -7.38 80.43
C ARG A 319 37.76 -7.18 81.12
N ASP A 320 37.75 -7.16 82.44
CA ASP A 320 36.54 -7.06 83.25
C ASP A 320 35.99 -5.62 83.29
N THR A 321 36.83 -4.60 83.09
CA THR A 321 36.39 -3.22 82.83
C THR A 321 36.01 -2.97 81.36
N GLY A 322 36.25 -3.94 80.48
CA GLY A 322 35.98 -3.90 79.05
C GLY A 322 34.57 -4.34 78.64
N GLU A 323 33.59 -4.36 79.55
CA GLU A 323 32.18 -4.58 79.21
C GLU A 323 31.45 -3.25 78.91
N TYR A 324 31.13 -3.07 77.61
CA TYR A 324 30.07 -2.23 77.04
C TYR A 324 30.13 -0.70 77.19
N THR A 325 30.90 -0.03 76.32
CA THR A 325 30.35 1.17 75.66
C THR A 325 29.31 0.74 74.62
N SER A 326 28.08 0.65 75.11
CA SER A 326 26.82 0.68 74.36
C SER A 326 26.71 1.95 73.48
N LEU A 327 27.54 2.07 72.44
CA LEU A 327 27.45 3.11 71.40
C LEU A 327 26.91 2.57 70.07
N ALA A 328 26.60 1.27 69.99
CA ALA A 328 25.89 0.69 68.85
C ALA A 328 24.36 0.84 68.93
N ASP A 329 23.77 1.06 70.11
CA ASP A 329 22.30 1.13 70.27
C ASP A 329 21.70 2.54 70.15
N HIS A 330 22.49 3.61 70.26
CA HIS A 330 21.99 4.99 70.09
C HIS A 330 22.06 5.50 68.64
N SER A 331 22.77 4.79 67.75
CA SER A 331 22.83 5.16 66.32
C SER A 331 21.73 4.51 65.47
N ASN A 332 21.05 3.47 65.99
CA ASN A 332 19.98 2.78 65.28
C ASN A 332 18.57 3.32 65.62
N THR A 333 18.39 3.97 66.77
CA THR A 333 17.13 4.63 67.15
C THR A 333 16.96 5.99 66.44
N ASP A 334 18.03 6.78 66.30
CA ASP A 334 17.99 8.08 65.58
C ASP A 334 17.81 7.94 64.06
N ALA A 335 18.25 6.82 63.47
CA ALA A 335 18.05 6.51 62.06
C ALA A 335 16.62 6.00 61.76
N CYS A 336 15.99 5.32 62.73
CA CYS A 336 14.60 4.87 62.61
C CYS A 336 13.60 6.02 62.72
N GLU A 337 13.84 6.99 63.62
CA GLU A 337 12.94 8.14 63.79
C GLU A 337 12.96 9.11 62.60
N LYS A 338 14.11 9.26 61.92
CA LYS A 338 14.22 10.06 60.69
C LYS A 338 13.58 9.41 59.47
N ARG A 339 13.52 8.07 59.37
CA ARG A 339 12.79 7.36 58.29
C ARG A 339 11.27 7.39 58.47
N SER A 340 10.79 7.42 59.72
CA SER A 340 9.35 7.54 60.01
C SER A 340 8.80 8.93 59.64
N LYS A 341 9.55 10.02 59.89
CA LYS A 341 9.13 11.39 59.55
C LYS A 341 9.18 11.69 58.04
N VAL A 342 10.05 11.03 57.27
CA VAL A 342 10.11 11.19 55.80
C VAL A 342 8.99 10.42 55.08
N SER A 343 8.56 9.26 55.60
CA SER A 343 7.44 8.52 55.00
C SER A 343 6.08 9.18 55.21
N GLN A 344 5.92 9.99 56.27
CA GLN A 344 4.68 10.70 56.55
C GLN A 344 4.50 11.97 55.68
N VAL A 345 5.58 12.56 55.17
CA VAL A 345 5.54 13.74 54.28
C VAL A 345 5.35 13.37 52.80
N VAL A 346 5.65 12.14 52.41
CA VAL A 346 5.49 11.66 51.02
C VAL A 346 4.12 11.01 50.77
N GLY A 347 3.30 10.82 51.82
CA GLY A 347 1.94 10.24 51.73
C GLY A 347 0.79 11.25 51.69
N GLU A 348 1.05 12.57 51.74
CA GLU A 348 0.03 13.63 51.69
C GLU A 348 0.17 14.55 50.45
N LEU A 349 0.88 14.09 49.42
CA LEU A 349 0.83 14.62 48.05
C LEU A 349 0.22 13.56 47.13
#